data_AF-A0A662FS17-F1
#
_entry.id   AF-A0A662FS17-F1
#
_cell.length_a   1.000
_cell.length_b   1.000
_cell.length_c   1.000
_cell.angle_alpha   90.00
_cell.angle_beta   90.00
_cell.angle_gamma   90.00
#
_symmetry.space_group_name_H-M   'P 1'
#
loop_
_entity.id
_entity.type
_entity.pdbx_description
1 polymer ?
#
loop_
_entity_poly.entity_id
_entity_poly.type
_entity_poly.pdbx_seq_one_letter_code
_entity_poly.pdbx_strand_id
1 'polypeptide(L)'
;MKHKLTFGRDIQALLRKLILRREEYFSNDKLNTEGRKIFEETARMLIHEHPYFKPIVKRARRTGSLKDVLRIAELVLGRREVKKLILSIQLTPYRETIDYEIENKLGNFS
;
A
#
# COMPACT_ATOMS: atom_id res chain seq x y z
N MET A 1 -14.40 -18.72 12.47
CA MET A 1 -14.37 -17.28 12.18
C MET A 1 -12.92 -16.82 12.01
N LYS A 2 -12.55 -16.24 10.86
CA LYS A 2 -11.23 -15.58 10.72
C LYS A 2 -11.32 -14.23 11.44
N HIS A 3 -10.53 -14.01 12.50
CA HIS A 3 -10.41 -12.68 13.08
C HIS A 3 -9.88 -11.73 12.01
N LYS A 4 -10.62 -10.65 11.74
CA LYS A 4 -10.16 -9.57 10.88
C LYS A 4 -9.06 -8.83 11.63
N LEU A 5 -7.83 -8.94 11.14
CA LEU A 5 -6.70 -8.18 11.68
C LEU A 5 -6.99 -6.69 11.51
N THR A 6 -6.90 -5.93 12.60
CA THR A 6 -7.00 -4.48 12.60
C THR A 6 -5.61 -3.88 12.66
N PHE A 7 -5.32 -2.92 11.78
CA PHE A 7 -4.04 -2.23 11.72
C PHE A 7 -4.20 -0.79 12.17
N GLY A 8 -3.18 -0.24 12.84
CA GLY A 8 -3.12 1.16 13.24
C GLY A 8 -3.38 2.12 12.07
N ARG A 9 -4.08 3.22 12.37
CA ARG A 9 -4.42 4.24 11.35
C ARG A 9 -3.19 4.84 10.70
N ASP A 10 -2.11 5.02 11.45
CA ASP A 10 -0.85 5.60 10.96
C ASP A 10 -0.16 4.67 9.95
N ILE A 11 -0.13 3.35 10.21
CA ILE A 11 0.39 2.35 9.26
C ILE A 11 -0.36 2.46 7.93
N GLN A 12 -1.70 2.53 8.00
CA GLN A 12 -2.54 2.66 6.82
C GLN A 12 -2.27 3.97 6.07
N ALA A 13 -2.15 5.09 6.79
CA ALA A 13 -1.87 6.40 6.21
C ALA A 13 -0.51 6.46 5.51
N LEU A 14 0.55 5.91 6.14
CA LEU A 14 1.88 5.88 5.55
C LEU A 14 1.95 5.02 4.29
N LEU A 15 1.28 3.86 4.28
CA LEU A 15 1.20 3.01 3.09
C LEU A 15 0.42 3.69 1.95
N ARG A 16 -0.70 4.35 2.25
CA ARG A 16 -1.44 5.14 1.26
C ARG A 16 -0.58 6.26 0.69
N LYS A 17 0.19 6.96 1.52
CA LYS A 17 1.11 8.02 1.12
C LYS A 17 2.17 7.49 0.16
N LEU A 18 2.82 6.37 0.48
CA LEU A 18 3.83 5.74 -0.39
C LEU A 18 3.25 5.37 -1.77
N ILE A 19 2.01 4.88 -1.82
CA ILE A 19 1.37 4.47 -3.06
C ILE A 19 0.95 5.68 -3.89
N LEU A 20 0.17 6.60 -3.31
CA LEU A 20 -0.43 7.73 -4.02
C LEU A 20 0.59 8.72 -4.57
N ARG A 21 1.75 8.81 -3.93
CA ARG A 21 2.84 9.72 -4.29
C ARG A 21 4.07 8.93 -4.71
N ARG A 22 3.87 7.88 -5.51
CA ARG A 22 4.94 6.92 -5.83
C ARG A 22 6.15 7.57 -6.48
N GLU A 23 5.94 8.61 -7.29
CA GLU A 23 6.96 9.41 -7.95
C GLU A 23 7.84 10.19 -6.97
N GLU A 24 7.33 10.54 -5.78
CA GLU A 24 8.12 11.18 -4.72
C GLU A 24 8.99 10.17 -3.96
N TYR A 25 8.50 8.94 -3.75
CA TYR A 25 9.10 7.98 -2.81
C TYR A 25 9.81 6.79 -3.48
N PHE A 26 9.63 6.61 -4.79
CA PHE A 26 10.24 5.53 -5.56
C PHE A 26 11.03 6.07 -6.75
N SER A 27 12.16 5.43 -7.02
CA SER A 27 12.96 5.64 -8.22
C SER A 27 13.23 4.27 -8.84
N ASN A 28 12.83 4.06 -10.10
CA ASN A 28 12.94 2.77 -10.80
C ASN A 28 12.34 1.60 -9.98
N ASP A 29 11.11 1.80 -9.48
CA ASP A 29 10.35 0.84 -8.65
C ASP A 29 11.07 0.39 -7.37
N LYS A 30 12.02 1.18 -6.87
CA LYS A 30 12.67 0.98 -5.58
C LYS A 30 12.51 2.21 -4.70
N LEU A 31 12.33 2.01 -3.40
CA LEU A 31 12.29 3.08 -2.42
C LEU A 31 13.57 3.91 -2.50
N ASN A 32 13.42 5.21 -2.68
CA ASN A 32 14.51 6.17 -2.55
C ASN A 32 14.76 6.49 -1.06
N THR A 33 15.63 7.45 -0.76
CA THR A 33 15.97 7.82 0.62
C THR A 33 14.75 8.24 1.43
N GLU A 34 13.88 9.09 0.88
CA GLU A 34 12.66 9.54 1.59
C GLU A 34 11.64 8.42 1.73
N GLY A 35 11.45 7.62 0.68
CA GLY A 35 10.58 6.44 0.72
C GLY A 35 11.03 5.44 1.77
N ARG A 36 12.34 5.23 1.92
CA ARG A 36 12.90 4.35 2.97
C ARG A 36 12.56 4.85 4.37
N LYS A 37 12.65 6.16 4.64
CA LYS A 37 12.30 6.71 5.97
C LYS A 37 10.84 6.39 6.32
N ILE A 38 9.92 6.66 5.39
CA ILE A 38 8.49 6.38 5.58
C ILE A 38 8.23 4.88 5.76
N PHE A 39 8.87 4.05 4.93
CA PHE A 39 8.71 2.61 4.99
C PHE A 39 9.28 2.00 6.28
N GLU A 40 10.41 2.48 6.77
CA GLU A 40 11.01 2.01 8.03
C GLU A 40 10.12 2.32 9.23
N GLU A 41 9.49 3.50 9.26
CA GLU A 41 8.53 3.85 10.30
C GLU A 41 7.27 2.98 10.24
N THR A 42 6.76 2.74 9.02
CA THR A 42 5.67 1.79 8.78
C THR A 42 6.04 0.38 9.27
N ALA A 43 7.24 -0.09 8.95
CA ALA A 43 7.76 -1.40 9.32
C ALA A 43 7.90 -1.56 10.84
N ARG A 44 8.39 -0.51 11.53
CA ARG A 44 8.53 -0.47 12.98
C ARG A 44 7.17 -0.66 13.66
N MET A 45 6.17 0.13 13.26
CA MET A 45 4.81 0.04 13.81
C MET A 45 4.15 -1.30 13.47
N LEU A 46 4.28 -1.76 12.22
CA LEU A 46 3.67 -3.03 11.78
C LEU A 46 4.24 -4.23 12.52
N ILE A 47 5.55 -4.28 12.77
CA ILE A 47 6.17 -5.37 13.55
C ILE A 47 5.76 -5.29 15.02
N HIS A 48 5.61 -4.08 15.57
CA HIS A 48 5.16 -3.89 16.95
C HIS A 48 3.72 -4.37 17.15
N GLU A 49 2.80 -3.97 16.27
CA GLU A 49 1.39 -4.38 16.34
C GLU A 49 1.19 -5.85 15.96
N HIS A 50 1.93 -6.33 14.96
CA HIS A 50 1.72 -7.63 14.33
C HIS A 50 3.05 -8.35 14.04
N PRO A 51 3.72 -8.90 15.07
CA PRO A 51 5.07 -9.48 14.94
C PRO A 51 5.19 -10.61 13.91
N TYR A 52 4.11 -11.32 13.61
CA TYR A 52 4.08 -12.40 12.62
C TYR A 52 4.33 -11.92 11.18
N PHE A 53 4.18 -10.62 10.88
CA PHE A 53 4.58 -10.05 9.59
C PHE A 53 6.09 -9.79 9.46
N LYS A 54 6.88 -10.01 10.52
CA LYS A 54 8.33 -9.76 10.50
C LYS A 54 9.08 -10.38 9.31
N PRO A 55 8.80 -11.61 8.83
CA PRO A 55 9.48 -12.17 7.67
C PRO A 55 9.23 -11.39 6.37
N ILE A 56 7.98 -11.02 6.10
CA ILE A 56 7.63 -10.26 4.89
C ILE A 56 8.14 -8.81 4.96
N VAL A 57 8.08 -8.19 6.15
CA VAL A 57 8.64 -6.85 6.36
C VAL A 57 10.15 -6.85 6.18
N LYS A 58 10.87 -7.83 6.74
CA LYS A 58 12.34 -7.96 6.55
C LYS A 58 12.71 -8.11 5.08
N ARG A 59 11.94 -8.90 4.32
CA ARG A 59 12.13 -9.04 2.88
C ARG A 59 11.97 -7.68 2.18
N ALA A 60 10.88 -6.96 2.45
CA ALA A 60 10.60 -5.67 1.84
C ALA A 60 11.63 -4.59 2.23
N ARG A 61 12.15 -4.58 3.46
CA ARG A 61 13.24 -3.68 3.89
C ARG A 61 14.52 -3.90 3.09
N ARG A 62 14.86 -5.17 2.85
CA ARG A 62 16.04 -5.57 2.07
C ARG A 62 15.93 -5.16 0.60
N THR A 63 14.80 -5.48 -0.04
CA THR A 63 14.63 -5.22 -1.48
C THR A 63 14.27 -3.77 -1.78
N GLY A 64 13.48 -3.15 -0.90
CA GLY A 64 12.87 -1.84 -1.10
C GLY A 64 11.98 -1.77 -2.34
N SER A 65 11.52 -2.90 -2.89
CA SER A 65 10.81 -2.89 -4.18
C SER A 65 9.36 -2.44 -4.02
N LEU A 66 8.85 -1.72 -5.01
CA LEU A 66 7.43 -1.34 -5.09
C LEU A 66 6.51 -2.56 -4.95
N LYS A 67 6.88 -3.68 -5.58
CA LYS A 67 6.15 -4.96 -5.49
C LYS A 67 6.04 -5.47 -4.05
N ASP A 68 7.14 -5.47 -3.29
CA ASP A 68 7.11 -5.94 -1.90
C ASP A 68 6.35 -4.96 -0.98
N VAL A 69 6.45 -3.65 -1.22
CA VAL A 69 5.68 -2.63 -0.50
C VAL A 69 4.17 -2.77 -0.79
N LEU A 70 3.77 -2.94 -2.04
CA LEU A 70 2.38 -3.19 -2.43
C LEU A 70 1.84 -4.46 -1.81
N ARG A 71 2.64 -5.53 -1.73
CA ARG A 71 2.23 -6.77 -1.06
C ARG A 71 1.94 -6.56 0.43
N ILE A 72 2.74 -5.73 1.12
CA ILE A 72 2.45 -5.35 2.51
C ILE A 72 1.18 -4.50 2.57
N ALA A 73 1.00 -3.55 1.65
CA ALA A 73 -0.21 -2.75 1.58
C ALA A 73 -1.46 -3.59 1.34
N GLU A 74 -1.41 -4.64 0.52
CA GLU A 74 -2.55 -5.55 0.30
C GLU A 74 -2.94 -6.30 1.58
N LEU A 75 -1.98 -6.66 2.43
CA LEU A 75 -2.23 -7.30 3.72
C LEU A 75 -2.86 -6.34 4.73
N VAL A 76 -2.45 -5.07 4.70
CA VAL A 76 -2.88 -4.05 5.66
C VAL A 76 -4.22 -3.39 5.27
N LEU A 77 -4.32 -2.94 4.02
CA LEU A 77 -5.46 -2.17 3.49
C LEU A 77 -6.50 -3.06 2.81
N GLY A 78 -6.10 -4.28 2.42
CA GLY A 78 -6.88 -5.15 1.56
C GLY A 78 -6.59 -4.91 0.07
N ARG A 79 -6.56 -5.99 -0.71
CA ARG A 79 -6.26 -5.96 -2.15
C ARG A 79 -7.15 -4.99 -2.95
N ARG A 80 -8.46 -4.97 -2.65
CA ARG A 80 -9.41 -4.08 -3.34
C ARG A 80 -9.02 -2.62 -3.19
N GLU A 81 -8.63 -2.24 -1.97
CA GLU A 81 -8.24 -0.87 -1.66
C GLU A 81 -6.95 -0.45 -2.35
N VAL A 82 -5.93 -1.32 -2.32
CA VAL A 82 -4.67 -1.06 -3.04
C VAL A 82 -4.91 -0.89 -4.53
N LYS A 83 -5.78 -1.70 -5.13
CA LYS A 83 -6.13 -1.56 -6.55
C LYS A 83 -6.81 -0.22 -6.85
N LYS A 84 -7.71 0.26 -5.97
CA LYS A 84 -8.31 1.60 -6.10
C LYS A 84 -7.26 2.70 -6.09
N LEU A 85 -6.29 2.63 -5.16
CA LEU A 85 -5.20 3.61 -5.07
C LEU A 85 -4.36 3.62 -6.35
N ILE A 86 -3.99 2.45 -6.87
CA ILE A 86 -3.20 2.36 -8.11
C ILE A 86 -3.97 2.96 -9.30
N LEU A 87 -5.26 2.61 -9.44
CA LEU A 87 -6.10 3.14 -10.52
C LEU A 87 -6.25 4.66 -10.42
N SER A 88 -6.38 5.20 -9.21
CA SER A 88 -6.51 6.67 -9.00
C SER A 88 -5.27 7.46 -9.44
N ILE A 89 -4.09 6.84 -9.46
CA ILE A 89 -2.85 7.47 -9.94
C ILE A 89 -2.84 7.51 -11.48
N GLN A 90 -3.41 6.50 -12.13
CA GLN A 90 -3.42 6.39 -13.60
C GLN A 90 -4.47 7.30 -14.26
N LEU A 91 -5.50 7.70 -13.52
CA LEU A 91 -6.64 8.46 -14.00
C LEU A 91 -6.61 9.89 -13.42
N THR A 92 -6.23 10.91 -14.20
CA THR A 92 -6.46 12.33 -13.87
C THR A 92 -6.92 13.09 -15.12
N PRO A 93 -7.84 14.10 -15.07
CA PRO A 93 -8.23 14.95 -13.92
C PRO A 93 -9.74 14.98 -13.52
N TYR A 94 -10.63 14.12 -14.04
CA TYR A 94 -12.05 14.16 -13.65
C TYR A 94 -12.34 13.26 -12.45
N ARG A 95 -12.42 13.87 -11.27
CA ARG A 95 -12.58 13.19 -9.98
C ARG A 95 -13.96 12.55 -9.77
N GLU A 96 -14.96 12.95 -10.54
CA GLU A 96 -16.37 12.51 -10.39
C GLU A 96 -16.69 11.22 -11.16
N THR A 97 -15.95 10.89 -12.22
CA THR A 97 -16.17 9.67 -13.02
C THR A 97 -15.52 8.42 -12.39
N ILE A 98 -14.67 8.61 -11.39
CA ILE A 98 -13.75 7.59 -10.85
C ILE A 98 -14.50 6.51 -10.06
N ASP A 99 -15.46 6.90 -9.22
CA ASP A 99 -16.20 5.93 -8.40
C ASP A 99 -17.05 5.00 -9.28
N TYR A 100 -17.67 5.53 -10.34
CA TYR A 100 -18.44 4.75 -11.31
C TYR A 100 -17.58 3.75 -12.11
N GLU A 101 -16.41 4.16 -12.62
CA GLU A 101 -15.53 3.25 -13.37
C GLU A 101 -14.90 2.17 -12.50
N ILE A 102 -14.53 2.50 -11.26
CA ILE A 102 -13.96 1.55 -10.32
C ILE A 102 -14.99 0.50 -9.92
N GLU A 103 -16.24 0.88 -9.68
CA GLU A 103 -17.31 -0.05 -9.37
C GLU A 103 -17.64 -0.97 -10.56
N ASN A 104 -17.69 -0.44 -11.78
CA ASN A 104 -17.96 -1.25 -12.98
C ASN A 104 -16.78 -2.17 -13.36
N LYS A 105 -15.52 -1.74 -13.24
CA LYS A 105 -14.34 -2.58 -13.55
C LYS A 105 -14.05 -3.64 -12.48
N LEU A 106 -14.52 -3.46 -11.25
CA LEU A 106 -14.32 -4.42 -10.15
C LEU A 106 -15.55 -5.29 -9.87
N GLY A 107 -16.76 -4.87 -10.25
CA GLY A 107 -18.00 -5.65 -10.13
C GLY A 107 -18.10 -6.82 -11.12
N ASN A 108 -17.44 -6.72 -12.29
CA ASN A 108 -17.48 -7.73 -13.36
C ASN A 108 -16.52 -8.92 -13.16
N PHE A 109 -15.90 -9.07 -11.99
CA PHE A 109 -15.05 -10.22 -11.63
C PHE A 109 -15.64 -11.02 -10.47
N SER A 110 -16.96 -11.20 -10.47
CA SER A 110 -17.66 -12.14 -9.59
C SER A 110 -17.83 -13.49 -10.28
#